data_AF-A0AAD7MJP9-F1
#
_entry.id   AF-A0AAD7MJP9-F1
#
_cell.length_a   1.000
_cell.length_b   1.000
_cell.length_c   1.000
_cell.angle_alpha   90.00
_cell.angle_beta   90.00
_cell.angle_gamma   90.00
#
_symmetry.space_group_name_H-M   'P 1'
#
loop_
_entity.id
_entity.type
_entity.pdbx_description
1 polymer ?
#
loop_
_entity_poly.entity_id
_entity_poly.type
_entity_poly.pdbx_seq_one_letter_code
_entity_poly.pdbx_strand_id
1 'polypeptide(L)'
;MRYQSHLASVLSLLVALANAQTPAYFGALRIDPGLNAGKCLTAASNTDGAIVTIQPCTGSTAQQWTFTGGSVKLFDSTMCLDVTGENGNQLQIWTCSTNNNPHQQLYFTDDDHLWWTNHGKCVDPTDGSLANGDRSQLGDCSGTNANQVRKVGYSANALPATSESGQSGTNACGSGQSQTSKCQTAWINSATDFCLWAPPSVDTIGNTERDEVAWCTKAGRGTRTIPNGTLKGVHFVKTPDYVQVTGKGDFTKINVKAGDEGGELDPHGADGNGNPIGGLVFGDTFGAAQQYHEWTSFISDTEFCFRACVGPNAARNCQHIYDVMGCNWNMPANYDAGTYENCDADNDLPMGVYGTSTWHQGTSPTPTAHPAAKSSNCVSVPSITVAPARRRRDAGMEAVARAPVPT
;
A
#
# COMPACT_ATOMS: atom_id res chain seq x y z
N MET A 1 50.49 46.16 26.67
CA MET A 1 50.48 44.69 26.56
C MET A 1 49.07 44.28 26.14
N ARG A 2 48.91 43.86 24.88
CA ARG A 2 47.65 43.32 24.33
C ARG A 2 47.73 41.80 24.49
N TYR A 3 46.70 41.18 25.06
CA TYR A 3 46.46 39.74 24.91
C TYR A 3 45.02 39.59 24.41
N GLN A 4 44.89 39.18 23.14
CA GLN A 4 43.66 38.63 22.58
C GLN A 4 43.59 37.16 23.03
N SER A 5 42.49 36.77 23.66
CA SER A 5 42.13 35.36 23.87
C SER A 5 41.12 34.96 22.81
N HIS A 6 41.53 34.08 21.90
CA HIS A 6 40.69 33.43 20.92
C HIS A 6 39.77 32.41 21.61
N LEU A 7 38.46 32.58 21.51
CA LEU A 7 37.48 31.51 21.75
C LEU A 7 37.41 30.66 20.47
N ALA A 8 37.94 29.44 20.52
CA ALA A 8 37.71 28.44 19.50
C ALA A 8 36.31 27.83 19.71
N SER A 9 35.38 28.09 18.78
CA SER A 9 34.12 27.35 18.69
C SER A 9 34.42 25.91 18.30
N VAL A 10 34.13 24.97 19.19
CA VAL A 10 34.08 23.54 18.86
C VAL A 10 32.75 23.30 18.16
N LEU A 11 32.79 23.12 16.85
CA LEU A 11 31.64 22.67 16.06
C LEU A 11 31.50 21.16 16.28
N SER A 12 30.58 20.75 17.16
CA SER A 12 30.22 19.35 17.34
C SER A 12 29.49 18.86 16.09
N LEU A 13 30.17 18.08 15.24
CA LEU A 13 29.49 17.26 14.24
C LEU A 13 28.67 16.21 15.00
N LEU A 14 27.35 16.38 15.02
CA LEU A 14 26.42 15.28 15.29
C LEU A 14 26.54 14.31 14.12
N VAL A 15 27.38 13.28 14.27
CA VAL A 15 27.26 12.08 13.44
C VAL A 15 25.94 11.45 13.86
N ALA A 16 24.90 11.62 13.04
CA ALA A 16 23.72 10.78 13.15
C ALA A 16 24.21 9.35 12.94
N LEU A 17 24.21 8.55 13.99
CA LEU A 17 24.29 7.10 13.84
C LEU A 17 23.04 6.72 13.03
N ALA A 18 23.23 6.42 11.75
CA ALA A 18 22.20 5.80 10.94
C ALA A 18 21.90 4.45 11.60
N ASN A 19 20.87 4.41 12.44
CA ASN A 19 20.29 3.15 12.85
C ASN A 19 19.93 2.40 11.56
N ALA A 20 20.32 1.13 11.45
CA ALA A 20 19.94 0.30 10.31
C ALA A 20 18.42 0.37 10.15
N GLN A 21 17.95 1.01 9.07
CA GLN A 21 16.53 1.25 8.87
C GLN A 21 15.84 -0.10 8.59
N THR A 22 14.82 -0.42 9.37
CA THR A 22 13.93 -1.56 9.12
C THR A 22 12.59 -1.03 8.65
N PRO A 23 11.80 -1.80 7.88
CA PRO A 23 10.45 -1.40 7.55
C PRO A 23 9.61 -1.07 8.79
N ALA A 24 8.63 -0.18 8.65
CA ALA A 24 7.60 0.05 9.67
C ALA A 24 6.79 -1.24 9.95
N TYR A 25 6.67 -2.09 8.94
CA TYR A 25 6.00 -3.38 9.02
C TYR A 25 6.77 -4.45 9.80
N PHE A 26 6.04 -5.22 10.59
CA PHE A 26 6.57 -6.30 11.41
C PHE A 26 6.34 -7.70 10.84
N GLY A 27 7.12 -8.66 11.35
CA GLY A 27 6.95 -10.08 11.06
C GLY A 27 7.50 -10.48 9.70
N ALA A 28 6.89 -11.51 9.12
CA ALA A 28 7.28 -12.07 7.83
C ALA A 28 6.67 -11.25 6.68
N LEU A 29 7.52 -10.55 5.95
CA LEU A 29 7.16 -9.67 4.85
C LEU A 29 7.48 -10.31 3.52
N ARG A 30 6.70 -10.00 2.50
CA ARG A 30 7.16 -10.14 1.11
C ARG A 30 8.00 -8.92 0.74
N ILE A 31 8.92 -9.11 -0.20
CA ILE A 31 9.69 -8.02 -0.82
C ILE A 31 9.35 -8.02 -2.30
N ASP A 32 8.74 -6.95 -2.76
CA ASP A 32 8.21 -6.78 -4.11
C ASP A 32 9.09 -5.80 -4.90
N PRO A 33 9.31 -5.99 -6.21
CA PRO A 33 9.78 -4.91 -7.08
C PRO A 33 8.72 -3.80 -7.10
N GLY A 34 9.12 -2.54 -6.90
CA GLY A 34 8.20 -1.39 -6.92
C GLY A 34 7.43 -1.26 -8.25
N LEU A 35 8.03 -1.71 -9.34
CA LEU A 35 7.42 -1.75 -10.67
C LEU A 35 6.33 -2.83 -10.82
N ASN A 36 6.28 -3.86 -9.96
CA ASN A 36 5.31 -4.93 -10.06
C ASN A 36 5.09 -5.64 -8.71
N ALA A 37 4.08 -5.21 -7.95
CA ALA A 37 3.69 -5.80 -6.67
C ALA A 37 3.00 -7.18 -6.76
N GLY A 38 2.91 -7.77 -7.97
CA GLY A 38 2.55 -9.17 -8.19
C GLY A 38 3.75 -10.12 -8.26
N LYS A 39 4.98 -9.58 -8.19
CA LYS A 39 6.23 -10.32 -8.13
C LYS A 39 6.88 -10.17 -6.76
N CYS A 40 7.58 -11.22 -6.33
CA CYS A 40 8.21 -11.34 -5.03
C CYS A 40 9.64 -11.85 -5.16
N LEU A 41 10.54 -11.29 -4.35
CA LEU A 41 11.87 -11.81 -4.09
C LEU A 41 11.75 -13.20 -3.44
N THR A 42 12.35 -14.21 -4.05
CA THR A 42 12.10 -15.62 -3.71
C THR A 42 13.38 -16.42 -3.65
N ALA A 43 13.63 -17.11 -2.55
CA ALA A 43 14.71 -18.08 -2.45
C ALA A 43 14.36 -19.38 -3.21
N ALA A 44 15.28 -19.91 -4.01
CA ALA A 44 15.02 -21.10 -4.83
C ALA A 44 14.83 -22.39 -4.00
N SER A 45 15.48 -22.49 -2.84
CA SER A 45 15.39 -23.61 -1.89
C SER A 45 15.87 -23.17 -0.50
N ASN A 46 15.68 -24.01 0.52
CA ASN A 46 16.21 -23.81 1.88
C ASN A 46 17.58 -24.49 2.03
N THR A 47 18.57 -24.08 1.23
CA THR A 47 19.94 -24.62 1.26
C THR A 47 20.95 -23.49 1.05
N ASP A 48 22.11 -23.58 1.68
CA ASP A 48 23.20 -22.62 1.48
C ASP A 48 23.53 -22.49 -0.02
N GLY A 49 23.68 -21.25 -0.47
CA GLY A 49 23.97 -20.91 -1.86
C GLY A 49 22.75 -20.93 -2.79
N ALA A 50 21.55 -21.20 -2.28
CA ALA A 50 20.35 -21.12 -3.10
C ALA A 50 20.16 -19.69 -3.62
N ILE A 51 19.97 -19.56 -4.92
CA ILE A 51 19.84 -18.26 -5.57
C ILE A 51 18.54 -17.57 -5.17
N VAL A 52 18.56 -16.24 -5.18
CA VAL A 52 17.37 -15.42 -4.98
C VAL A 52 16.89 -14.88 -6.32
N THR A 53 15.61 -15.10 -6.63
CA THR A 53 15.01 -14.81 -7.93
C THR A 53 13.72 -14.00 -7.81
N ILE A 54 13.31 -13.39 -8.92
CA ILE A 54 11.98 -12.80 -9.08
C ILE A 54 10.99 -13.89 -9.48
N GLN A 55 9.91 -14.04 -8.73
CA GLN A 55 8.83 -15.00 -9.01
C GLN A 55 7.45 -14.38 -8.77
N PRO A 56 6.35 -14.96 -9.28
CA PRO A 56 5.02 -14.59 -8.83
C PRO A 56 4.90 -14.75 -7.31
N CYS A 57 4.17 -13.84 -6.66
CA CYS A 57 3.89 -13.97 -5.24
C CYS A 57 2.96 -15.16 -4.98
N THR A 58 3.41 -16.10 -4.17
CA THR A 58 2.72 -17.34 -3.78
C THR A 58 2.38 -17.39 -2.29
N GLY A 59 3.07 -16.58 -1.47
CA GLY A 59 2.97 -16.63 -0.01
C GLY A 59 3.72 -17.81 0.62
N SER A 60 4.56 -18.52 -0.14
CA SER A 60 5.41 -19.59 0.39
C SER A 60 6.44 -19.05 1.39
N THR A 61 6.96 -19.93 2.26
CA THR A 61 8.00 -19.56 3.23
C THR A 61 9.30 -19.06 2.58
N ALA A 62 9.52 -19.36 1.30
CA ALA A 62 10.64 -18.86 0.51
C ALA A 62 10.49 -17.38 0.07
N GLN A 63 9.34 -16.77 0.34
CA GLN A 63 9.00 -15.38 0.05
C GLN A 63 8.69 -14.58 1.32
N GLN A 64 8.92 -15.18 2.49
CA GLN A 64 8.62 -14.63 3.81
C GLN A 64 9.92 -14.19 4.49
N TRP A 65 10.19 -12.89 4.40
CA TRP A 65 11.42 -12.24 4.83
C TRP A 65 11.19 -11.42 6.11
N THR A 66 12.04 -11.61 7.11
CA THR A 66 11.99 -10.88 8.38
C THR A 66 13.22 -10.01 8.51
N PHE A 67 13.03 -8.73 8.81
CA PHE A 67 14.11 -7.76 9.04
C PHE A 67 14.47 -7.76 10.53
N THR A 68 15.66 -8.23 10.89
CA THR A 68 16.08 -8.29 12.29
C THR A 68 17.60 -8.26 12.45
N GLY A 69 18.07 -7.42 13.37
CA GLY A 69 19.49 -7.34 13.73
C GLY A 69 20.40 -6.97 12.54
N GLY A 70 19.94 -6.10 11.63
CA GLY A 70 20.68 -5.70 10.44
C GLY A 70 20.70 -6.73 9.30
N SER A 71 19.98 -7.84 9.45
CA SER A 71 19.89 -8.89 8.44
C SER A 71 18.44 -9.10 7.97
N VAL A 72 18.31 -9.55 6.73
CA VAL A 72 17.03 -10.00 6.16
C VAL A 72 17.01 -11.53 6.19
N LYS A 73 16.08 -12.12 6.92
CA LYS A 73 16.08 -13.54 7.24
C LYS A 73 14.86 -14.25 6.70
N LEU A 74 14.94 -15.57 6.53
CA LEU A 74 13.84 -16.42 6.10
C LEU A 74 13.98 -17.82 6.72
N PHE A 75 12.97 -18.68 6.51
CA PHE A 75 12.92 -20.05 7.06
C PHE A 75 13.18 -20.08 8.58
N ASP A 76 12.27 -19.48 9.36
CA ASP A 76 12.35 -19.42 10.83
C ASP A 76 13.65 -18.78 11.35
N SER A 77 14.17 -17.79 10.61
CA SER A 77 15.41 -17.05 10.92
C SER A 77 16.69 -17.89 10.92
N THR A 78 16.67 -19.07 10.27
CA THR A 78 17.86 -19.92 10.12
C THR A 78 18.72 -19.51 8.92
N MET A 79 18.09 -18.96 7.88
CA MET A 79 18.73 -18.48 6.67
C MET A 79 18.68 -16.96 6.59
N CYS A 80 19.71 -16.37 5.99
CA CYS A 80 19.89 -14.95 5.79
C CYS A 80 20.05 -14.67 4.28
N LEU A 81 19.48 -13.55 3.82
CA LEU A 81 19.82 -12.95 2.53
C LEU A 81 21.31 -12.62 2.54
N ASP A 82 22.02 -13.10 1.54
CA ASP A 82 23.47 -13.11 1.51
C ASP A 82 23.98 -12.66 0.14
N VAL A 83 25.04 -11.86 0.16
CA VAL A 83 25.77 -11.38 -1.02
C VAL A 83 26.97 -12.27 -1.27
N THR A 84 27.09 -12.82 -2.47
CA THR A 84 28.09 -13.86 -2.79
C THR A 84 29.56 -13.39 -2.70
N GLY A 85 30.24 -13.55 -1.57
CA GLY A 85 31.70 -13.29 -1.46
C GLY A 85 32.11 -11.82 -1.64
N GLU A 86 33.40 -11.52 -1.43
CA GLU A 86 33.93 -10.15 -1.25
C GLU A 86 33.66 -9.17 -2.41
N ASN A 87 33.52 -9.67 -3.64
CA ASN A 87 33.21 -8.88 -4.85
C ASN A 87 31.86 -9.26 -5.49
N GLY A 88 31.02 -10.00 -4.77
CA GLY A 88 29.77 -10.52 -5.29
C GLY A 88 28.77 -9.44 -5.63
N ASN A 89 28.24 -9.48 -6.85
CA ASN A 89 27.05 -8.74 -7.21
C ASN A 89 25.77 -9.58 -7.11
N GLN A 90 25.83 -10.88 -6.80
CA GLN A 90 24.65 -11.72 -6.85
C GLN A 90 24.08 -12.02 -5.46
N LEU A 91 22.75 -12.11 -5.38
CA LEU A 91 22.07 -12.54 -4.17
C LEU A 91 21.92 -14.05 -4.12
N GLN A 92 22.06 -14.57 -2.91
CA GLN A 92 21.78 -15.94 -2.50
C GLN A 92 21.18 -15.93 -1.10
N ILE A 93 20.88 -17.10 -0.57
CA ILE A 93 20.71 -17.28 0.87
C ILE A 93 21.83 -18.14 1.44
N TRP A 94 22.12 -17.92 2.71
CA TRP A 94 23.09 -18.72 3.45
C TRP A 94 22.68 -18.79 4.92
N THR A 95 23.13 -19.83 5.62
CA THR A 95 22.97 -19.96 7.06
C THR A 95 23.37 -18.65 7.74
N CYS A 96 22.49 -18.15 8.61
CA CYS A 96 22.73 -16.88 9.28
C CYS A 96 23.98 -16.92 10.15
N SER A 97 24.85 -15.95 9.97
CA SER A 97 26.06 -15.80 10.78
C SER A 97 25.77 -15.13 12.12
N THR A 98 26.56 -15.48 13.14
CA THR A 98 26.51 -14.88 14.49
C THR A 98 27.57 -13.80 14.71
N ASN A 99 28.43 -13.52 13.71
CA ASN A 99 29.58 -12.62 13.84
C ASN A 99 29.45 -11.30 13.06
N ASN A 100 28.22 -10.83 12.78
CA ASN A 100 27.95 -9.64 11.96
C ASN A 100 28.61 -9.69 10.57
N ASN A 101 28.53 -10.85 9.90
CA ASN A 101 29.07 -11.04 8.56
C ASN A 101 28.56 -9.93 7.61
N PRO A 102 29.43 -9.08 7.04
CA PRO A 102 29.01 -7.96 6.20
C PRO A 102 28.21 -8.40 4.97
N HIS A 103 28.42 -9.61 4.45
CA HIS A 103 27.65 -10.17 3.33
C HIS A 103 26.16 -10.40 3.64
N GLN A 104 25.79 -10.43 4.92
CA GLN A 104 24.41 -10.66 5.38
C GLN A 104 23.81 -9.42 6.07
N GLN A 105 24.45 -8.26 5.91
CA GLN A 105 23.99 -7.00 6.50
C GLN A 105 23.28 -6.15 5.45
N LEU A 106 21.95 -6.23 5.41
CA LEU A 106 21.11 -5.43 4.52
C LEU A 106 19.99 -4.75 5.31
N TYR A 107 19.67 -3.51 4.95
CA TYR A 107 18.62 -2.72 5.60
C TYR A 107 17.71 -2.07 4.57
N PHE A 108 16.46 -1.80 4.98
CA PHE A 108 15.44 -1.23 4.12
C PHE A 108 15.30 0.25 4.43
N THR A 109 15.46 1.10 3.43
CA THR A 109 15.45 2.56 3.61
C THR A 109 14.04 3.14 3.49
N ASP A 110 13.89 4.38 3.97
CA ASP A 110 12.69 5.19 3.82
C ASP A 110 12.39 5.58 2.36
N ASP A 111 13.40 5.57 1.50
CA ASP A 111 13.26 5.76 0.04
C ASP A 111 13.01 4.45 -0.74
N ASP A 112 12.51 3.41 -0.07
CA ASP A 112 12.11 2.12 -0.67
C ASP A 112 13.24 1.34 -1.34
N HIS A 113 14.44 1.31 -0.77
CA HIS A 113 15.54 0.51 -1.29
C HIS A 113 16.01 -0.53 -0.27
N LEU A 114 16.52 -1.66 -0.78
CA LEU A 114 17.20 -2.66 0.05
C LEU A 114 18.71 -2.50 -0.15
N TRP A 115 19.38 -1.90 0.84
CA TRP A 115 20.77 -1.49 0.79
C TRP A 115 21.70 -2.54 1.38
N TRP A 116 22.85 -2.76 0.74
CA TRP A 116 23.96 -3.49 1.31
C TRP A 116 24.78 -2.56 2.21
N THR A 117 24.78 -2.86 3.52
CA THR A 117 25.30 -1.97 4.57
C THR A 117 26.73 -1.52 4.28
N ASN A 118 26.95 -0.21 4.15
CA ASN A 118 28.26 0.42 3.89
C ASN A 118 28.93 0.10 2.54
N HIS A 119 28.19 -0.42 1.55
CA HIS A 119 28.75 -0.75 0.23
C HIS A 119 28.26 0.17 -0.91
N GLY A 120 27.25 1.03 -0.67
CA GLY A 120 26.66 1.89 -1.70
C GLY A 120 25.94 1.12 -2.81
N LYS A 121 25.54 -0.12 -2.52
CA LYS A 121 24.86 -1.02 -3.47
C LYS A 121 23.47 -1.39 -2.99
N CYS A 122 22.54 -1.45 -3.94
CA CYS A 122 21.13 -1.70 -3.72
C CYS A 122 20.70 -2.95 -4.50
N VAL A 123 19.70 -3.66 -3.98
CA VAL A 123 19.12 -4.78 -4.72
C VAL A 123 18.56 -4.28 -6.04
N ASP A 124 19.06 -4.85 -7.13
CA ASP A 124 18.75 -4.47 -8.50
C ASP A 124 18.45 -5.75 -9.29
N PRO A 125 17.33 -5.86 -10.04
CA PRO A 125 17.10 -7.00 -10.90
C PRO A 125 18.11 -6.97 -12.05
N THR A 126 18.59 -8.13 -12.48
CA THR A 126 19.55 -8.19 -13.58
C THR A 126 18.95 -7.55 -14.84
N ASP A 127 19.65 -6.57 -15.43
CA ASP A 127 19.20 -5.77 -16.57
C ASP A 127 17.84 -5.05 -16.38
N GLY A 128 17.38 -4.90 -15.13
CA GLY A 128 16.03 -4.40 -14.81
C GLY A 128 14.90 -5.36 -15.16
N SER A 129 15.21 -6.61 -15.54
CA SER A 129 14.23 -7.59 -15.95
C SER A 129 13.47 -8.17 -14.73
N LEU A 130 12.15 -8.30 -14.88
CA LEU A 130 11.24 -8.87 -13.88
C LEU A 130 10.59 -10.16 -14.39
N ALA A 131 11.27 -10.88 -15.28
CA ALA A 131 10.80 -12.17 -15.77
C ALA A 131 10.91 -13.22 -14.66
N ASN A 132 10.06 -14.24 -14.74
CA ASN A 132 10.06 -15.31 -13.75
C ASN A 132 11.39 -16.07 -13.82
N GLY A 133 12.05 -16.21 -12.67
CA GLY A 133 13.35 -16.90 -12.56
C GLY A 133 14.56 -15.98 -12.68
N ASP A 134 14.38 -14.70 -12.99
CA ASP A 134 15.49 -13.76 -13.08
C ASP A 134 16.18 -13.63 -11.72
N ARG A 135 17.50 -13.79 -11.73
CA ARG A 135 18.30 -13.67 -10.52
C ARG A 135 18.38 -12.21 -10.09
N SER A 136 18.16 -11.97 -8.80
CA SER A 136 18.38 -10.65 -8.21
C SER A 136 19.85 -10.44 -7.90
N GLN A 137 20.32 -9.23 -8.13
CA GLN A 137 21.71 -8.83 -7.96
C GLN A 137 21.80 -7.53 -7.16
N LEU A 138 23.01 -6.99 -7.06
CA LEU A 138 23.33 -5.70 -6.48
C LEU A 138 23.87 -4.78 -7.59
N GLY A 139 23.30 -3.58 -7.67
CA GLY A 139 23.78 -2.48 -8.50
C GLY A 139 24.21 -1.30 -7.63
N ASP A 140 24.91 -0.33 -8.21
CA ASP A 140 25.16 0.94 -7.51
C ASP A 140 23.82 1.63 -7.23
N CYS A 141 23.62 2.07 -5.99
CA CYS A 141 22.36 2.69 -5.59
C CYS A 141 22.12 3.99 -6.38
N SER A 142 20.91 4.16 -6.89
CA SER A 142 20.45 5.37 -7.53
C SER A 142 18.97 5.62 -7.20
N GLY A 143 18.69 6.72 -6.48
CA GLY A 143 17.31 7.11 -6.15
C GLY A 143 16.43 7.45 -7.37
N THR A 144 16.99 7.52 -8.58
CA THR A 144 16.24 7.71 -9.83
C THR A 144 15.96 6.41 -10.58
N ASN A 145 16.55 5.29 -10.16
CA ASN A 145 16.41 4.01 -10.84
C ASN A 145 15.20 3.24 -10.30
N ALA A 146 14.07 3.32 -11.00
CA ALA A 146 12.84 2.64 -10.59
C ALA A 146 12.97 1.10 -10.49
N ASN A 147 13.99 0.49 -11.12
CA ASN A 147 14.24 -0.96 -10.99
C ASN A 147 14.76 -1.34 -9.59
N GLN A 148 15.38 -0.40 -8.87
CA GLN A 148 15.95 -0.62 -7.54
C GLN A 148 14.94 -0.40 -6.41
N VAL A 149 13.78 0.18 -6.72
CA VAL A 149 12.69 0.37 -5.76
C VAL A 149 12.12 -0.98 -5.33
N ARG A 150 11.94 -1.14 -4.03
CA ARG A 150 11.39 -2.31 -3.36
C ARG A 150 10.24 -1.89 -2.47
N LYS A 151 9.13 -2.60 -2.54
CA LYS A 151 8.05 -2.47 -1.56
C LYS A 151 8.04 -3.68 -0.66
N VAL A 152 7.69 -3.47 0.60
CA VAL A 152 7.52 -4.55 1.56
C VAL A 152 6.09 -4.58 2.06
N GLY A 153 5.58 -5.77 2.33
CA GLY A 153 4.21 -5.92 2.81
C GLY A 153 3.88 -7.38 3.05
N TYR A 154 2.65 -7.77 2.79
CA TYR A 154 2.11 -9.05 3.18
C TYR A 154 1.42 -9.77 2.03
N SER A 155 1.35 -11.10 2.15
CA SER A 155 0.44 -11.88 1.34
C SER A 155 -0.92 -11.93 2.02
N ALA A 156 -2.01 -11.72 1.28
CA ALA A 156 -3.36 -11.67 1.84
C ALA A 156 -3.81 -12.96 2.56
N ASN A 157 -3.13 -14.09 2.31
CA ASN A 157 -3.35 -15.39 2.96
C ASN A 157 -2.44 -15.65 4.17
N ALA A 158 -1.53 -14.73 4.49
CA ALA A 158 -0.55 -14.85 5.56
C ALA A 158 -0.38 -13.51 6.29
N LEU A 159 -1.51 -12.88 6.65
CA LEU A 159 -1.51 -11.62 7.38
C LEU A 159 -1.20 -11.85 8.86
N PRO A 160 -0.36 -10.99 9.49
CA PRO A 160 -0.14 -11.04 10.93
C PRO A 160 -1.38 -10.57 11.70
N ALA A 161 -1.37 -10.74 13.02
CA ALA A 161 -2.39 -10.13 13.87
C ALA A 161 -2.31 -8.60 13.80
N THR A 162 -1.10 -8.03 13.85
CA THR A 162 -0.82 -6.61 13.69
C THR A 162 0.37 -6.42 12.76
N SER A 163 0.36 -5.39 11.93
CA SER A 163 1.41 -5.05 10.98
C SER A 163 2.33 -3.93 11.45
N GLU A 164 1.84 -3.00 12.29
CA GLU A 164 2.59 -1.80 12.72
C GLU A 164 2.50 -1.56 14.23
N SER A 165 3.40 -0.69 14.72
CA SER A 165 3.43 -0.29 16.13
C SER A 165 2.25 0.61 16.48
N GLY A 166 1.53 0.31 17.56
CA GLY A 166 0.41 1.14 18.00
C GLY A 166 -0.92 0.83 17.31
N GLN A 167 -0.95 -0.19 16.43
CA GLN A 167 -2.17 -0.65 15.80
C GLN A 167 -3.24 -1.06 16.83
N SER A 168 -4.43 -0.47 16.75
CA SER A 168 -5.53 -0.75 17.68
C SER A 168 -6.45 -1.90 17.26
N GLY A 169 -6.45 -2.24 15.97
CA GLY A 169 -7.23 -3.33 15.40
C GLY A 169 -6.39 -4.56 15.04
N THR A 170 -6.80 -5.28 13.99
CA THR A 170 -6.09 -6.48 13.53
C THR A 170 -6.12 -6.65 12.02
N ASN A 171 -5.05 -7.19 11.44
CA ASN A 171 -5.02 -7.62 10.04
C ASN A 171 -5.47 -9.07 9.84
N ALA A 172 -5.50 -9.89 10.91
CA ALA A 172 -5.97 -11.28 10.89
C ALA A 172 -7.51 -11.37 10.96
N CYS A 173 -8.20 -10.74 10.00
CA CYS A 173 -9.64 -10.50 10.07
C CYS A 173 -10.50 -11.78 10.00
N GLY A 174 -9.95 -12.89 9.51
CA GLY A 174 -10.71 -14.11 9.25
C GLY A 174 -11.74 -13.93 8.12
N SER A 175 -12.71 -14.85 8.05
CA SER A 175 -13.75 -14.85 7.01
C SER A 175 -15.15 -14.55 7.55
N GLY A 176 -15.26 -14.10 8.80
CA GLY A 176 -16.52 -13.79 9.45
C GLY A 176 -17.14 -12.48 8.97
N GLN A 177 -18.23 -12.09 9.62
CA GLN A 177 -18.84 -10.76 9.52
C GLN A 177 -19.30 -10.36 10.92
N SER A 178 -18.87 -9.19 11.39
CA SER A 178 -19.33 -8.63 12.66
C SER A 178 -19.32 -7.11 12.59
N GLN A 179 -20.38 -6.47 13.06
CA GLN A 179 -20.44 -5.01 13.20
C GLN A 179 -19.53 -4.46 14.32
N THR A 180 -18.96 -5.35 15.14
CA THR A 180 -17.92 -5.00 16.13
C THR A 180 -16.52 -5.36 15.67
N SER A 181 -16.34 -5.83 14.42
CA SER A 181 -15.04 -6.18 13.89
C SER A 181 -14.03 -5.03 14.03
N LYS A 182 -12.79 -5.40 14.33
CA LYS A 182 -11.62 -4.53 14.42
C LYS A 182 -10.67 -4.74 13.24
N CYS A 183 -11.17 -5.31 12.14
CA CYS A 183 -10.39 -5.57 10.95
C CYS A 183 -9.83 -4.27 10.35
N GLN A 184 -8.51 -4.24 10.13
CA GLN A 184 -7.77 -3.16 9.48
C GLN A 184 -7.18 -3.61 8.14
N THR A 185 -7.94 -4.42 7.42
CA THR A 185 -7.60 -4.88 6.07
C THR A 185 -8.77 -4.58 5.13
N ALA A 186 -8.58 -3.61 4.23
CA ALA A 186 -9.55 -3.17 3.24
C ALA A 186 -9.31 -3.81 1.87
N TRP A 187 -10.35 -3.81 1.04
CA TRP A 187 -10.33 -4.35 -0.31
C TRP A 187 -10.99 -3.38 -1.29
N ILE A 188 -10.49 -3.31 -2.53
CA ILE A 188 -11.06 -2.45 -3.59
C ILE A 188 -11.01 -3.16 -4.95
N ASN A 189 -12.16 -3.63 -5.41
CA ASN A 189 -12.27 -4.47 -6.60
C ASN A 189 -13.29 -3.96 -7.64
N SER A 190 -14.40 -3.35 -7.20
CA SER A 190 -15.47 -2.83 -8.07
C SER A 190 -16.43 -1.95 -7.28
N ALA A 191 -17.38 -1.30 -7.95
CA ALA A 191 -18.50 -0.59 -7.33
C ALA A 191 -19.37 -1.47 -6.41
N THR A 192 -19.28 -2.80 -6.48
CA THR A 192 -20.05 -3.69 -5.60
C THR A 192 -19.19 -4.46 -4.59
N ASP A 193 -17.87 -4.34 -4.68
CA ASP A 193 -16.90 -5.04 -3.84
C ASP A 193 -15.75 -4.10 -3.51
N PHE A 194 -15.95 -3.31 -2.45
CA PHE A 194 -14.95 -2.43 -1.90
C PHE A 194 -15.18 -2.25 -0.39
N CYS A 195 -14.22 -1.64 0.28
CA CYS A 195 -14.30 -1.24 1.67
C CYS A 195 -14.05 0.26 1.80
N LEU A 196 -14.55 0.83 2.89
CA LEU A 196 -14.23 2.17 3.36
C LEU A 196 -13.61 2.07 4.75
N TRP A 197 -12.69 2.98 5.05
CA TRP A 197 -12.23 3.22 6.40
C TRP A 197 -13.25 4.11 7.12
N ALA A 198 -13.70 3.69 8.30
CA ALA A 198 -14.59 4.52 9.13
C ALA A 198 -14.54 4.11 10.61
N PRO A 199 -14.98 5.00 11.54
CA PRO A 199 -14.58 4.90 12.93
C PRO A 199 -15.06 3.60 13.60
N PRO A 200 -14.28 3.03 14.52
CA PRO A 200 -14.72 1.85 15.27
C PRO A 200 -15.93 2.14 16.16
N SER A 201 -16.14 3.40 16.55
CA SER A 201 -17.26 3.96 17.31
C SER A 201 -17.52 5.39 16.82
N VAL A 202 -18.73 5.91 17.01
CA VAL A 202 -19.12 7.24 16.49
C VAL A 202 -18.16 8.34 16.94
N ASP A 203 -17.44 8.94 15.98
CA ASP A 203 -16.54 10.08 16.18
C ASP A 203 -16.24 10.77 14.83
N THR A 204 -15.46 11.85 14.84
CA THR A 204 -14.95 12.48 13.61
C THR A 204 -13.72 11.76 13.10
N ILE A 205 -13.54 11.69 11.77
CA ILE A 205 -12.37 11.07 11.12
C ILE A 205 -11.06 11.67 11.64
N GLY A 206 -10.96 12.99 11.78
CA GLY A 206 -9.74 13.62 12.30
C GLY A 206 -9.36 13.21 13.74
N ASN A 207 -10.30 12.68 14.54
CA ASN A 207 -9.99 12.14 15.88
C ASN A 207 -9.58 10.67 15.82
N THR A 208 -10.05 9.93 14.83
CA THR A 208 -9.95 8.46 14.75
C THR A 208 -9.09 7.97 13.59
N GLU A 209 -8.43 8.86 12.85
CA GLU A 209 -7.64 8.57 11.65
C GLU A 209 -6.68 7.38 11.83
N ARG A 210 -6.13 7.23 13.05
CA ARG A 210 -5.18 6.18 13.43
C ARG A 210 -5.83 4.83 13.77
N ASP A 211 -7.13 4.83 14.05
CA ASP A 211 -7.92 3.74 14.64
C ASP A 211 -9.05 3.21 13.74
N GLU A 212 -9.16 3.76 12.52
CA GLU A 212 -10.19 3.39 11.55
C GLU A 212 -10.22 1.87 11.30
N VAL A 213 -11.41 1.34 11.03
CA VAL A 213 -11.63 -0.08 10.71
C VAL A 213 -12.31 -0.22 9.35
N ALA A 214 -12.11 -1.36 8.70
CA ALA A 214 -12.67 -1.62 7.38
C ALA A 214 -14.17 -1.95 7.45
N TRP A 215 -14.95 -1.21 6.67
CA TRP A 215 -16.37 -1.43 6.39
C TRP A 215 -16.55 -1.80 4.92
N CYS A 216 -16.94 -3.03 4.63
CA CYS A 216 -17.00 -3.53 3.27
C CYS A 216 -18.44 -3.68 2.75
N THR A 217 -18.62 -3.50 1.45
CA THR A 217 -19.88 -3.84 0.76
C THR A 217 -20.12 -5.35 0.73
N LYS A 218 -19.07 -6.15 0.91
CA LYS A 218 -19.14 -7.61 0.95
C LYS A 218 -18.87 -8.19 2.34
N ALA A 219 -19.63 -9.22 2.68
CA ALA A 219 -19.33 -10.12 3.81
C ALA A 219 -18.18 -11.08 3.45
N GLY A 220 -17.65 -11.83 4.42
CA GLY A 220 -16.63 -12.86 4.16
C GLY A 220 -15.19 -12.35 4.19
N ARG A 221 -14.98 -11.06 4.50
CA ARG A 221 -13.67 -10.42 4.63
C ARG A 221 -13.22 -10.27 6.09
N GLY A 222 -14.03 -10.73 7.06
CA GLY A 222 -13.77 -10.52 8.49
C GLY A 222 -14.05 -9.11 8.98
N THR A 223 -14.54 -8.25 8.08
CA THR A 223 -14.73 -6.81 8.27
C THR A 223 -16.12 -6.51 8.83
N ARG A 224 -16.37 -5.23 9.09
CA ARG A 224 -17.74 -4.72 9.20
C ARG A 224 -18.37 -4.69 7.82
N THR A 225 -19.69 -4.64 7.76
CA THR A 225 -20.42 -4.49 6.50
C THR A 225 -21.17 -3.18 6.47
N ILE A 226 -21.04 -2.45 5.36
CA ILE A 226 -21.74 -1.19 5.13
C ILE A 226 -23.26 -1.49 5.11
N PRO A 227 -24.07 -0.90 6.02
CA PRO A 227 -25.50 -1.17 6.06
C PRO A 227 -26.21 -0.81 4.75
N ASN A 228 -27.21 -1.61 4.36
CA ASN A 228 -27.99 -1.36 3.14
C ASN A 228 -28.60 0.05 3.16
N GLY A 229 -28.54 0.75 2.02
CA GLY A 229 -29.05 2.11 1.89
C GLY A 229 -28.15 3.20 2.48
N THR A 230 -26.96 2.86 2.99
CA THR A 230 -25.90 3.82 3.33
C THR A 230 -25.37 4.50 2.08
N LEU A 231 -25.01 3.72 1.05
CA LEU A 231 -24.49 4.23 -0.21
C LEU A 231 -25.62 4.75 -1.09
N LYS A 232 -25.54 6.03 -1.49
CA LYS A 232 -26.52 6.73 -2.34
C LYS A 232 -26.05 6.93 -3.77
N GLY A 233 -24.76 6.77 -4.04
CA GLY A 233 -24.17 6.69 -5.38
C GLY A 233 -22.76 6.14 -5.26
N VAL A 234 -22.32 5.36 -6.25
CA VAL A 234 -20.99 4.77 -6.33
C VAL A 234 -20.52 4.73 -7.78
N HIS A 235 -19.42 5.41 -8.05
CA HIS A 235 -18.71 5.36 -9.31
C HIS A 235 -17.36 4.71 -9.09
N PHE A 236 -17.13 3.58 -9.75
CA PHE A 236 -15.85 2.88 -9.75
C PHE A 236 -15.18 3.02 -11.11
N VAL A 237 -13.89 3.34 -11.12
CA VAL A 237 -13.04 3.32 -12.30
C VAL A 237 -11.85 2.39 -12.13
N LYS A 238 -11.51 1.69 -13.20
CA LYS A 238 -10.22 1.05 -13.40
C LYS A 238 -9.41 1.84 -14.42
N THR A 239 -8.20 2.23 -14.05
CA THR A 239 -7.22 2.84 -14.96
C THR A 239 -6.03 1.89 -15.17
N PRO A 240 -5.07 2.25 -16.03
CA PRO A 240 -3.81 1.49 -16.12
C PRO A 240 -3.02 1.43 -14.81
N ASP A 241 -3.05 2.48 -13.99
CA ASP A 241 -2.17 2.63 -12.83
C ASP A 241 -2.89 2.67 -11.47
N TYR A 242 -4.23 2.68 -11.43
CA TYR A 242 -4.98 2.67 -10.19
C TYR A 242 -6.43 2.20 -10.35
N VAL A 243 -7.04 1.83 -9.23
CA VAL A 243 -8.49 1.75 -9.10
C VAL A 243 -8.97 2.86 -8.20
N GLN A 244 -10.17 3.38 -8.46
CA GLN A 244 -10.78 4.41 -7.64
C GLN A 244 -12.28 4.14 -7.50
N VAL A 245 -12.79 4.37 -6.29
CA VAL A 245 -14.22 4.39 -5.99
C VAL A 245 -14.58 5.72 -5.35
N THR A 246 -15.65 6.33 -5.81
CA THR A 246 -16.14 7.64 -5.37
C THR A 246 -17.64 7.59 -5.20
N GLY A 247 -18.21 8.46 -4.35
CA GLY A 247 -19.65 8.54 -4.25
C GLY A 247 -20.17 9.30 -3.03
N LYS A 248 -21.50 9.21 -2.87
CA LYS A 248 -22.25 9.87 -1.79
C LYS A 248 -23.00 8.85 -0.95
N GLY A 249 -23.25 9.21 0.30
CA GLY A 249 -23.88 8.31 1.26
C GLY A 249 -24.44 9.00 2.49
N ASP A 250 -24.84 8.18 3.45
CA ASP A 250 -25.17 8.54 4.82
C ASP A 250 -24.22 7.78 5.76
N PHE A 251 -23.00 8.30 5.89
CA PHE A 251 -21.91 7.62 6.58
C PHE A 251 -21.99 7.71 8.10
N THR A 252 -23.00 8.41 8.62
CA THR A 252 -23.43 8.29 10.02
C THR A 252 -23.80 6.86 10.39
N LYS A 253 -24.19 6.04 9.40
CA LYS A 253 -24.48 4.60 9.56
C LYS A 253 -23.25 3.72 9.70
N ILE A 254 -22.05 4.25 9.44
CA ILE A 254 -20.78 3.56 9.64
C ILE A 254 -19.88 4.30 10.62
N ASN A 255 -20.50 5.01 11.57
CA ASN A 255 -19.88 5.73 12.68
C ASN A 255 -19.16 7.04 12.36
N VAL A 256 -19.27 7.59 11.14
CA VAL A 256 -18.81 8.96 10.91
C VAL A 256 -19.76 9.92 11.63
N LYS A 257 -19.25 10.82 12.46
CA LYS A 257 -20.09 11.78 13.19
C LYS A 257 -20.84 12.69 12.22
N ALA A 258 -22.12 12.94 12.50
CA ALA A 258 -22.91 13.87 11.70
C ALA A 258 -22.30 15.29 11.72
N GLY A 259 -22.20 15.91 10.55
CA GLY A 259 -21.55 17.21 10.35
C GLY A 259 -20.03 17.16 10.28
N ASP A 260 -19.41 15.98 10.27
CA ASP A 260 -17.99 15.84 10.02
C ASP A 260 -17.68 16.09 8.53
N GLU A 261 -16.79 17.05 8.26
CA GLU A 261 -16.35 17.41 6.90
C GLU A 261 -15.35 16.39 6.33
N GLY A 262 -14.87 15.48 7.18
CA GLY A 262 -14.02 14.35 6.82
C GLY A 262 -12.55 14.57 7.11
N GLY A 263 -11.73 13.63 6.63
CA GLY A 263 -10.28 13.67 6.75
C GLY A 263 -9.62 12.76 5.70
N GLU A 264 -8.32 12.95 5.51
CA GLU A 264 -7.49 12.08 4.69
C GLU A 264 -7.04 10.84 5.49
N LEU A 265 -6.97 9.70 4.82
CA LEU A 265 -6.44 8.44 5.32
C LEU A 265 -5.56 7.82 4.24
N ASP A 266 -4.40 7.31 4.62
CA ASP A 266 -3.32 6.92 3.72
C ASP A 266 -2.29 5.98 4.43
N PRO A 267 -1.35 5.34 3.72
CA PRO A 267 -0.38 4.43 4.33
C PRO A 267 0.84 5.13 4.96
N HIS A 268 0.97 6.46 4.90
CA HIS A 268 2.18 7.23 5.26
C HIS A 268 1.88 8.44 6.16
N GLY A 269 1.36 8.17 7.36
CA GLY A 269 1.15 9.18 8.39
C GLY A 269 2.44 9.84 8.88
N ALA A 270 2.30 10.92 9.67
CA ALA A 270 3.41 11.80 10.07
C ALA A 270 4.55 11.13 10.86
N ASP A 271 4.30 9.99 11.50
CA ASP A 271 5.29 9.19 12.23
C ASP A 271 5.81 7.98 11.44
N GLY A 272 5.46 7.88 10.16
CA GLY A 272 5.84 6.81 9.24
C GLY A 272 4.97 5.55 9.31
N ASN A 273 3.97 5.51 10.21
CA ASN A 273 2.92 4.48 10.22
C ASN A 273 1.75 4.92 9.36
N GLY A 274 0.88 3.99 8.95
CA GLY A 274 -0.36 4.34 8.26
C GLY A 274 -1.38 5.09 9.13
N ASN A 275 -2.36 5.71 8.45
CA ASN A 275 -3.58 6.27 9.02
C ASN A 275 -4.78 5.62 8.28
N PRO A 276 -5.39 4.53 8.81
CA PRO A 276 -5.15 3.94 10.13
C PRO A 276 -3.83 3.19 10.25
N ILE A 277 -3.31 3.13 11.48
CA ILE A 277 -2.12 2.36 11.78
C ILE A 277 -2.42 0.89 11.46
N GLY A 278 -1.55 0.28 10.67
CA GLY A 278 -1.69 -1.08 10.17
C GLY A 278 -2.80 -1.25 9.13
N GLY A 279 -3.25 -0.16 8.50
CA GLY A 279 -4.22 -0.17 7.41
C GLY A 279 -3.62 -0.82 6.15
N LEU A 280 -4.07 -2.04 5.83
CA LEU A 280 -3.64 -2.73 4.62
C LEU A 280 -4.74 -2.73 3.56
N VAL A 281 -4.37 -2.46 2.30
CA VAL A 281 -5.31 -2.45 1.17
C VAL A 281 -4.94 -3.52 0.15
N PHE A 282 -5.94 -4.31 -0.25
CA PHE A 282 -5.78 -5.36 -1.25
C PHE A 282 -6.77 -5.21 -2.40
N GLY A 283 -6.45 -5.81 -3.54
CA GLY A 283 -7.40 -5.96 -4.62
C GLY A 283 -6.98 -6.99 -5.66
N ASP A 284 -7.91 -7.35 -6.52
CA ASP A 284 -7.77 -8.37 -7.55
C ASP A 284 -7.57 -7.78 -8.95
N THR A 285 -7.66 -6.45 -9.08
CA THR A 285 -7.71 -5.76 -10.38
C THR A 285 -6.39 -5.83 -11.16
N PHE A 286 -5.27 -5.72 -10.45
CA PHE A 286 -3.91 -5.69 -11.01
C PHE A 286 -3.12 -6.99 -10.78
N GLY A 287 -3.64 -7.87 -9.93
CA GLY A 287 -3.04 -9.14 -9.56
C GLY A 287 -3.89 -9.81 -8.49
N ALA A 288 -3.86 -11.14 -8.42
CA ALA A 288 -4.70 -11.88 -7.47
C ALA A 288 -4.33 -11.55 -6.03
N ALA A 289 -5.27 -10.96 -5.27
CA ALA A 289 -5.07 -10.50 -3.90
C ALA A 289 -3.76 -9.71 -3.71
N GLN A 290 -3.46 -8.82 -4.66
CA GLN A 290 -2.30 -7.96 -4.62
C GLN A 290 -2.47 -6.89 -3.54
N GLN A 291 -1.42 -6.63 -2.75
CA GLN A 291 -1.41 -5.48 -1.85
C GLN A 291 -1.19 -4.21 -2.68
N TYR A 292 -1.98 -3.19 -2.42
CA TYR A 292 -1.77 -1.85 -2.94
C TYR A 292 -1.06 -1.04 -1.88
N HIS A 293 0.24 -0.84 -2.10
CA HIS A 293 1.15 -0.17 -1.14
C HIS A 293 0.91 1.34 -1.06
N GLU A 294 0.35 1.92 -2.12
CA GLU A 294 0.04 3.35 -2.20
C GLU A 294 -1.46 3.49 -2.39
N TRP A 295 -2.10 4.21 -1.48
CA TRP A 295 -3.52 4.47 -1.52
C TRP A 295 -3.84 5.75 -0.75
N THR A 296 -4.94 6.40 -1.11
CA THR A 296 -5.42 7.59 -0.40
C THR A 296 -6.93 7.48 -0.34
N SER A 297 -7.53 7.90 0.77
CA SER A 297 -8.97 7.96 0.89
C SER A 297 -9.42 9.14 1.71
N PHE A 298 -10.62 9.63 1.40
CA PHE A 298 -11.29 10.63 2.20
C PHE A 298 -12.72 10.16 2.42
N ILE A 299 -13.24 10.46 3.60
CA ILE A 299 -14.64 10.19 3.92
C ILE A 299 -15.14 11.30 4.84
N SER A 300 -16.32 11.82 4.53
CA SER A 300 -17.10 12.71 5.39
C SER A 300 -18.39 12.00 5.80
N ASP A 301 -19.30 12.70 6.50
CA ASP A 301 -20.61 12.13 6.80
C ASP A 301 -21.49 11.87 5.56
N THR A 302 -21.14 12.46 4.41
CA THR A 302 -21.98 12.51 3.20
C THR A 302 -21.28 12.11 1.90
N GLU A 303 -19.95 12.12 1.85
CA GLU A 303 -19.15 11.84 0.65
C GLU A 303 -17.95 10.93 0.96
N PHE A 304 -17.50 10.16 -0.03
CA PHE A 304 -16.26 9.40 0.07
C PHE A 304 -15.55 9.30 -1.28
N CYS A 305 -14.25 9.05 -1.20
CA CYS A 305 -13.41 8.67 -2.31
C CYS A 305 -12.24 7.82 -1.80
N PHE A 306 -11.87 6.81 -2.56
CA PHE A 306 -10.79 5.91 -2.21
C PHE A 306 -10.10 5.47 -3.49
N ARG A 307 -8.81 5.76 -3.61
CA ARG A 307 -7.94 5.36 -4.71
C ARG A 307 -6.84 4.46 -4.19
N ALA A 308 -6.52 3.42 -4.95
CA ALA A 308 -5.38 2.54 -4.68
C ALA A 308 -4.55 2.37 -5.95
N CYS A 309 -3.27 2.66 -5.85
CA CYS A 309 -2.37 2.85 -6.97
C CYS A 309 -1.31 1.75 -7.08
N VAL A 310 -0.85 1.51 -8.30
CA VAL A 310 0.18 0.52 -8.64
C VAL A 310 1.20 1.10 -9.62
N GLY A 311 2.31 0.39 -9.77
CA GLY A 311 3.36 0.74 -10.73
C GLY A 311 4.30 1.87 -10.25
N PRO A 312 5.19 2.34 -11.14
CA PRO A 312 6.26 3.29 -10.78
C PRO A 312 5.76 4.64 -10.26
N ASN A 313 4.55 5.04 -10.66
CA ASN A 313 3.97 6.33 -10.29
C ASN A 313 2.97 6.21 -9.15
N ALA A 314 2.91 5.07 -8.45
CA ALA A 314 1.86 4.79 -7.47
C ALA A 314 1.74 5.89 -6.40
N ALA A 315 2.85 6.27 -5.77
CA ALA A 315 2.88 7.34 -4.75
C ALA A 315 2.48 8.70 -5.33
N ARG A 316 2.78 8.95 -6.61
CA ARG A 316 2.39 10.19 -7.29
C ARG A 316 0.90 10.23 -7.67
N ASN A 317 0.32 9.08 -7.99
CA ASN A 317 -1.08 8.94 -8.34
C ASN A 317 -2.00 8.88 -7.10
N CYS A 318 -1.46 8.46 -5.95
CA CYS A 318 -2.09 8.41 -4.64
C CYS A 318 -1.26 9.27 -3.66
N GLN A 319 -1.16 10.58 -3.96
CA GLN A 319 -0.47 11.51 -3.07
C GLN A 319 -1.22 11.69 -1.76
N HIS A 320 -0.46 12.00 -0.71
CA HIS A 320 -0.97 12.10 0.65
C HIS A 320 -0.50 13.40 1.37
N ILE A 321 -0.43 14.49 0.61
CA ILE A 321 0.06 15.80 1.08
C ILE A 321 -0.98 16.92 0.88
N TYR A 322 -2.22 16.54 0.58
CA TYR A 322 -3.29 17.43 0.16
C TYR A 322 -4.56 17.23 1.01
N ASP A 323 -4.34 16.99 2.30
CA ASP A 323 -5.28 16.48 3.29
C ASP A 323 -6.53 17.35 3.47
N VAL A 324 -6.42 18.67 3.26
CA VAL A 324 -7.57 19.60 3.44
C VAL A 324 -8.33 19.89 2.15
N MET A 325 -7.92 19.30 1.03
CA MET A 325 -8.52 19.58 -0.28
C MET A 325 -9.76 18.73 -0.55
N GLY A 326 -9.88 17.59 0.11
CA GLY A 326 -11.03 16.69 0.04
C GLY A 326 -11.18 15.96 -1.30
N CYS A 327 -12.28 15.22 -1.42
CA CYS A 327 -12.50 14.27 -2.51
C CYS A 327 -12.50 14.89 -3.91
N ASN A 328 -13.33 15.91 -4.13
CA ASN A 328 -13.51 16.48 -5.46
C ASN A 328 -12.23 17.12 -6.03
N TRP A 329 -11.30 17.56 -5.17
CA TRP A 329 -10.04 18.13 -5.61
C TRP A 329 -8.95 17.06 -5.82
N ASN A 330 -8.81 16.12 -4.89
CA ASN A 330 -7.79 15.06 -4.96
C ASN A 330 -8.14 13.96 -5.97
N MET A 331 -9.42 13.61 -6.09
CA MET A 331 -9.92 12.46 -6.87
C MET A 331 -11.11 12.83 -7.75
N PRO A 332 -10.95 13.78 -8.69
CA PRO A 332 -12.05 14.25 -9.53
C PRO A 332 -12.69 13.08 -10.31
N ALA A 333 -14.00 12.91 -10.16
CA ALA A 333 -14.78 11.83 -10.80
C ALA A 333 -16.28 12.13 -10.72
N ASN A 334 -17.11 11.14 -11.04
CA ASN A 334 -18.56 11.21 -10.85
C ASN A 334 -18.92 10.91 -9.38
N TYR A 335 -19.60 11.85 -8.71
CA TYR A 335 -20.11 11.70 -7.33
C TYR A 335 -21.65 11.71 -7.27
N ASP A 336 -22.33 11.56 -8.39
CA ASP A 336 -23.76 11.73 -8.50
C ASP A 336 -24.52 10.68 -7.66
N ALA A 337 -25.47 11.15 -6.87
CA ALA A 337 -26.42 10.28 -6.19
C ALA A 337 -27.34 9.60 -7.23
N GLY A 338 -27.68 8.34 -6.99
CA GLY A 338 -28.46 7.49 -7.90
C GLY A 338 -27.63 6.78 -8.96
N THR A 339 -26.36 7.14 -9.13
CA THR A 339 -25.45 6.47 -10.07
C THR A 339 -24.73 5.32 -9.38
N TYR A 340 -24.75 4.14 -9.99
CA TYR A 340 -24.00 2.97 -9.53
C TYR A 340 -23.37 2.29 -10.74
N GLU A 341 -22.05 2.39 -10.91
CA GLU A 341 -21.40 1.92 -12.14
C GLU A 341 -19.95 1.51 -11.96
N ASN A 342 -19.50 0.60 -12.84
CA ASN A 342 -18.08 0.32 -13.07
C ASN A 342 -17.70 0.82 -14.45
N CYS A 343 -16.59 1.53 -14.55
CA CYS A 343 -16.06 2.04 -15.79
C CYS A 343 -14.58 1.69 -15.93
N ASP A 344 -14.08 1.71 -17.17
CA ASP A 344 -12.67 1.95 -17.42
C ASP A 344 -12.43 3.47 -17.47
N ALA A 345 -11.22 3.94 -17.18
CA ALA A 345 -10.85 5.34 -17.36
C ALA A 345 -9.37 5.51 -17.70
N ASP A 346 -9.04 6.64 -18.30
CA ASP A 346 -7.65 7.10 -18.38
C ASP A 346 -7.14 7.47 -16.97
N ASN A 347 -5.82 7.55 -16.80
CA ASN A 347 -5.26 8.14 -15.59
C ASN A 347 -5.60 9.63 -15.51
N ASP A 348 -5.93 10.09 -14.30
CA ASP A 348 -6.07 11.50 -13.98
C ASP A 348 -4.74 12.24 -14.11
N LEU A 349 -4.87 13.56 -14.21
CA LEU A 349 -3.73 14.42 -13.93
C LEU A 349 -3.30 14.24 -12.47
N PRO A 350 -1.99 14.10 -12.22
CA PRO A 350 -1.43 13.91 -10.88
C PRO A 350 -1.78 15.06 -9.92
N MET A 351 -2.16 14.70 -8.69
CA MET A 351 -2.63 15.65 -7.68
C MET A 351 -1.63 16.80 -7.48
N GLY A 352 -2.12 18.03 -7.59
CA GLY A 352 -1.33 19.26 -7.43
C GLY A 352 -0.34 19.58 -8.54
N VAL A 353 -0.29 18.83 -9.66
CA VAL A 353 0.64 19.09 -10.77
C VAL A 353 -0.04 19.82 -11.92
N TYR A 354 0.27 21.10 -12.08
CA TYR A 354 -0.27 21.97 -13.12
C TYR A 354 0.80 22.29 -14.16
N GLY A 355 0.77 21.55 -15.27
CA GLY A 355 1.79 21.64 -16.31
C GLY A 355 3.15 21.16 -15.80
N THR A 356 4.13 22.07 -15.70
CA THR A 356 5.46 21.79 -15.14
C THR A 356 5.61 22.25 -13.69
N SER A 357 4.54 22.78 -13.07
CA SER A 357 4.56 23.28 -11.71
C SER A 357 3.83 22.34 -10.75
N THR A 358 4.34 22.24 -9.53
CA THR A 358 3.67 21.55 -8.43
C THR A 358 3.17 22.60 -7.44
N TRP A 359 1.89 22.57 -7.13
CA TRP A 359 1.29 23.36 -6.07
C TRP A 359 1.39 22.61 -4.75
N HIS A 360 1.61 23.32 -3.65
CA HIS A 360 1.66 22.74 -2.31
C HIS A 360 0.58 23.37 -1.43
N GLN A 361 -0.07 22.54 -0.62
CA GLN A 361 -1.13 22.94 0.30
C GLN A 361 -0.73 24.14 1.16
N GLY A 362 -1.66 25.09 1.33
CA GLY A 362 -1.42 26.35 2.04
C GLY A 362 -0.88 27.48 1.16
N THR A 363 -0.57 27.23 -0.12
CA THR A 363 -0.13 28.27 -1.06
C THR A 363 -1.32 28.98 -1.71
N SER A 364 -1.29 30.31 -1.77
CA SER A 364 -2.33 31.14 -2.39
C SER A 364 -1.92 31.69 -3.77
N PRO A 365 -2.81 31.67 -4.78
CA PRO A 365 -4.16 31.12 -4.74
C PRO A 365 -4.14 29.58 -4.80
N THR A 366 -5.11 28.95 -4.13
CA THR A 366 -5.39 27.53 -4.32
C THR A 366 -5.95 27.32 -5.72
N PRO A 367 -5.34 26.46 -6.56
CA PRO A 367 -5.83 26.19 -7.90
C PRO A 367 -7.11 25.36 -7.86
N THR A 368 -7.90 25.43 -8.93
CA THR A 368 -9.07 24.57 -9.11
C THR A 368 -8.64 23.11 -9.24
N ALA A 369 -9.53 22.19 -8.85
CA ALA A 369 -9.35 20.76 -9.10
C ALA A 369 -9.00 20.47 -10.57
N HIS A 370 -8.25 19.40 -10.79
CA HIS A 370 -8.09 18.87 -12.14
C HIS A 370 -9.44 18.40 -12.71
N PRO A 371 -9.64 18.46 -14.03
CA PRO A 371 -10.79 17.81 -14.63
C PRO A 371 -10.71 16.30 -14.39
N ALA A 372 -11.86 15.66 -14.15
CA ALA A 372 -11.94 14.21 -14.10
C ALA A 372 -11.46 13.61 -15.43
N ALA A 373 -10.66 12.55 -15.36
CA ALA A 373 -10.31 11.76 -16.53
C ALA A 373 -11.56 11.21 -17.22
N LYS A 374 -11.41 10.93 -18.51
CA LYS A 374 -12.51 10.40 -19.30
C LYS A 374 -12.80 8.95 -18.92
N SER A 375 -14.00 8.71 -18.39
CA SER A 375 -14.53 7.36 -18.21
C SER A 375 -15.07 6.77 -19.52
N SER A 376 -14.98 5.46 -19.64
CA SER A 376 -15.42 4.68 -20.80
C SER A 376 -15.90 3.30 -20.36
N ASN A 377 -16.57 2.57 -21.25
CA ASN A 377 -17.09 1.21 -20.99
C ASN A 377 -17.93 1.10 -19.70
N CYS A 378 -18.63 2.17 -19.31
CA CYS A 378 -19.39 2.21 -18.08
C CYS A 378 -20.56 1.22 -18.11
N VAL A 379 -20.64 0.39 -17.07
CA VAL A 379 -21.69 -0.59 -16.85
C VAL A 379 -22.39 -0.28 -15.54
N SER A 380 -23.67 0.06 -15.62
CA SER A 380 -24.50 0.24 -14.44
C SER A 380 -24.64 -1.06 -13.67
N VAL A 381 -24.59 -0.96 -12.35
CA VAL A 381 -24.86 -2.07 -11.42
C VAL A 381 -26.09 -1.74 -10.58
N PRO A 382 -26.78 -2.76 -10.03
CA PRO A 382 -27.85 -2.50 -9.08
C PRO A 382 -27.35 -1.70 -7.87
N SER A 383 -28.29 -1.06 -7.16
CA SER A 383 -28.00 -0.45 -5.86
C SER A 383 -27.30 -1.46 -4.95
N ILE A 384 -26.24 -1.01 -4.28
CA ILE A 384 -25.37 -1.91 -3.52
C ILE A 384 -26.10 -2.42 -2.28
N THR A 385 -26.10 -3.75 -2.14
CA THR A 385 -26.57 -4.45 -0.96
C THR A 385 -25.46 -5.36 -0.44
N VAL A 386 -25.48 -5.61 0.87
CA VAL A 386 -24.56 -6.55 1.50
C VAL A 386 -24.76 -7.93 0.90
N ALA A 387 -23.71 -8.47 0.30
CA ALA A 387 -23.66 -9.83 -0.24
C ALA A 387 -22.34 -10.50 0.15
N PRO A 388 -22.25 -11.84 0.16
CA PRO A 388 -20.97 -12.52 0.35
C PRO A 388 -19.95 -12.09 -0.70
N ALA A 389 -18.69 -11.90 -0.28
CA ALA A 389 -17.58 -11.82 -1.22
C ALA A 389 -17.53 -13.10 -2.06
N ARG A 390 -17.17 -12.99 -3.33
CA ARG A 390 -17.01 -14.16 -4.19
C ARG A 390 -15.91 -15.04 -3.57
N ARG A 391 -16.20 -16.32 -3.33
CA ARG A 391 -15.16 -17.28 -2.89
C ARG A 391 -14.08 -17.35 -3.98
N ARG A 392 -12.81 -17.41 -3.59
CA ARG A 392 -11.71 -17.78 -4.49
C ARG A 392 -12.09 -19.12 -5.15
N ARG A 393 -12.19 -19.14 -6.47
CA ARG A 393 -11.96 -20.36 -7.24
C ARG A 393 -10.49 -20.32 -7.63
N ASP A 394 -9.73 -21.33 -7.24
CA ASP A 394 -8.41 -21.54 -7.79
C ASP A 394 -8.58 -21.63 -9.33
N ALA A 395 -7.98 -20.68 -10.04
CA ALA A 395 -8.07 -20.43 -11.48
C ALA A 395 -9.37 -19.79 -12.03
N GLY A 396 -9.24 -18.53 -12.45
CA GLY A 396 -10.02 -17.94 -13.55
C GLY A 396 -11.35 -17.27 -13.18
N MET A 397 -11.50 -16.01 -13.62
CA MET A 397 -12.78 -15.29 -13.62
C MET A 397 -13.82 -16.06 -14.44
N GLU A 398 -14.94 -16.45 -13.84
CA GLU A 398 -16.10 -16.93 -14.61
C GLU A 398 -16.93 -15.70 -15.01
N ALA A 399 -17.14 -15.55 -16.33
CA ALA A 399 -17.91 -14.49 -16.94
C ALA A 399 -19.31 -14.37 -16.33
N VAL A 400 -19.81 -13.14 -16.24
CA VAL A 400 -21.19 -12.85 -15.82
C VAL A 400 -22.14 -13.66 -16.70
N ALA A 401 -22.89 -14.59 -16.09
CA ALA A 401 -23.95 -15.30 -16.78
C ALA A 401 -24.96 -14.26 -17.31
N ARG A 402 -25.05 -14.18 -18.64
CA ARG A 402 -26.04 -13.36 -19.35
C ARG A 402 -27.42 -13.82 -18.90
N ALA A 403 -28.26 -12.89 -18.44
CA ALA A 403 -29.64 -13.21 -18.10
C ALA A 403 -30.37 -13.80 -19.32
N PRO A 404 -31.25 -14.81 -19.15
CA PRO A 404 -32.04 -15.34 -20.26
C PRO A 404 -32.95 -14.24 -20.82
N VAL A 405 -32.93 -14.07 -22.13
CA VAL A 405 -33.91 -13.24 -22.85
C VAL A 405 -35.27 -13.91 -22.72
N PRO A 406 -36.34 -13.22 -22.28
CA PRO A 406 -37.68 -13.78 -22.29
C PRO A 406 -38.11 -14.06 -23.73
N THR A 407 -38.59 -15.29 -23.97
CA THR A 407 -39.22 -15.72 -25.24
C THR A 407 -40.56 -15.08 -25.46
#